data_AF-A0A7W1A5K7-F1
#
_entry.id   AF-A0A7W1A5K7-F1
#
_cell.length_a   1.000
_cell.length_b   1.000
_cell.length_c   1.000
_cell.angle_alpha   90.00
_cell.angle_beta   90.00
_cell.angle_gamma   90.00
#
_symmetry.space_group_name_H-M   'P 1'
#
loop_
_entity.id
_entity.type
_entity.pdbx_description
1 polymer ?
#
loop_
_entity_poly.entity_id
_entity_poly.type
_entity_poly.pdbx_seq_one_letter_code
_entity_poly.pdbx_strand_id
1 'polypeptide(L)'
;MTAPTTIRLAHSPDSDDAFMFYALADGKIDTGGITYVHELQDIETLNQRAMRGELDVTAVSIHAYAYLSDTYALLPHGASMGDGYGPRLVATKPMKRDDIRGKFIAIPGLMTSAYLALRLYQADFIP
;
A
#
# COMPACT_ATOMS: atom_id res chain seq x y z
N MET A 1 -29.35 -19.50 11.35
CA MET A 1 -28.21 -18.59 11.57
C MET A 1 -27.23 -18.87 10.44
N THR A 2 -26.99 -17.90 9.56
CA THR A 2 -25.97 -18.01 8.51
C THR A 2 -24.60 -18.20 9.16
N ALA A 3 -23.77 -19.10 8.61
CA ALA A 3 -22.43 -19.31 9.12
C ALA A 3 -21.63 -18.00 9.06
N PRO A 4 -20.79 -17.71 10.08
CA PRO A 4 -19.96 -16.51 10.05
C PRO A 4 -19.04 -16.55 8.82
N THR A 5 -18.98 -15.44 8.09
CA THR A 5 -18.10 -15.28 6.93
C THR A 5 -16.77 -14.72 7.41
N THR A 6 -15.67 -15.44 7.21
CA THR A 6 -14.34 -14.97 7.56
C THR A 6 -13.71 -14.24 6.37
N ILE A 7 -13.19 -13.02 6.60
CA ILE A 7 -12.46 -12.22 5.61
C ILE A 7 -11.04 -11.99 6.12
N ARG A 8 -10.04 -12.30 5.29
CA ARG A 8 -8.63 -11.97 5.54
C ARG A 8 -8.38 -10.52 5.11
N LEU A 9 -8.16 -9.65 6.08
CA LEU A 9 -7.90 -8.23 5.89
C LEU A 9 -6.40 -7.97 6.09
N ALA A 10 -5.69 -7.78 5.00
CA ALA A 10 -4.26 -7.53 5.03
C ALA A 10 -3.96 -6.02 4.92
N HIS A 11 -3.10 -5.52 5.80
CA HIS A 11 -2.70 -4.12 5.81
C HIS A 11 -1.29 -3.97 6.40
N SER A 12 -0.70 -2.78 6.28
CA SER A 12 0.63 -2.56 6.82
C SER A 12 0.61 -2.47 8.36
N PRO A 13 1.75 -2.71 9.02
CA PRO A 13 1.91 -2.43 10.45
C PRO A 13 2.17 -0.95 10.75
N ASP A 14 1.92 -0.04 9.79
CA ASP A 14 2.16 1.39 9.96
C ASP A 14 1.08 2.02 10.86
N SER A 15 1.42 3.14 11.49
CA SER A 15 0.57 3.74 12.53
C SER A 15 -0.77 4.25 12.00
N ASP A 16 -0.83 4.69 10.75
CA ASP A 16 -2.04 5.14 10.09
C ASP A 16 -2.98 3.97 9.78
N ASP A 17 -2.46 2.83 9.29
CA ASP A 17 -3.25 1.60 9.11
C ASP A 17 -3.73 1.05 10.46
N ALA A 18 -2.87 1.04 11.48
CA ALA A 18 -3.26 0.64 12.83
C ALA A 18 -4.40 1.50 13.39
N PHE A 19 -4.35 2.82 13.16
CA PHE A 19 -5.41 3.73 13.54
C PHE A 19 -6.70 3.46 12.76
N MET A 20 -6.60 3.29 11.43
CA MET A 20 -7.72 3.06 10.53
C MET A 20 -8.50 1.78 10.89
N PHE A 21 -7.77 0.70 11.22
CA PHE A 21 -8.36 -0.61 11.47
C PHE A 21 -8.59 -0.94 12.94
N TYR A 22 -8.21 -0.06 13.88
CA TYR A 22 -8.32 -0.30 15.34
C TYR A 22 -9.72 -0.78 15.77
N ALA A 23 -10.77 -0.09 15.31
CA ALA A 23 -12.14 -0.40 15.72
C ALA A 23 -12.61 -1.78 15.23
N LEU A 24 -12.11 -2.22 14.07
CA LEU A 24 -12.36 -3.57 13.54
C LEU A 24 -11.58 -4.62 14.33
N ALA A 25 -10.29 -4.38 14.55
CA ALA A 25 -9.40 -5.31 15.25
C ALA A 25 -9.79 -5.55 16.72
N ASP A 26 -10.31 -4.53 17.40
CA ASP A 26 -10.69 -4.58 18.82
C ASP A 26 -12.20 -4.72 19.06
N GLY A 27 -12.95 -5.13 18.02
CA GLY A 27 -14.38 -5.45 18.10
C GLY A 27 -15.27 -4.27 18.56
N LYS A 28 -14.90 -3.04 18.21
CA LYS A 28 -15.62 -1.81 18.61
C LYS A 28 -16.80 -1.47 17.72
N ILE A 29 -16.96 -2.15 16.59
CA ILE A 29 -18.06 -1.95 15.65
C ILE A 29 -18.76 -3.27 15.36
N ASP A 30 -20.07 -3.21 15.14
CA ASP A 30 -20.87 -4.36 14.72
C ASP A 30 -20.56 -4.71 13.27
N THR A 31 -19.88 -5.83 13.06
CA THR A 31 -19.55 -6.38 11.73
C THR A 31 -20.63 -7.36 11.24
N GLY A 32 -21.74 -7.50 11.97
CA GLY A 32 -22.79 -8.46 11.70
C GLY A 32 -22.26 -9.89 11.73
N GLY A 33 -22.49 -10.63 10.65
CA GLY A 33 -22.01 -12.02 10.51
C GLY A 33 -20.59 -12.17 9.99
N ILE A 34 -19.79 -11.10 9.92
CA ILE A 34 -18.45 -11.11 9.33
C ILE A 34 -17.39 -11.10 10.42
N THR A 35 -16.42 -12.00 10.32
CA THR A 35 -15.22 -12.05 11.16
C THR A 35 -14.00 -11.63 10.35
N TYR A 36 -13.25 -10.63 10.81
CA TYR A 36 -12.01 -10.20 10.17
C TYR A 36 -10.80 -10.87 10.79
N VAL A 37 -9.91 -11.43 9.96
CA VAL A 37 -8.59 -11.93 10.35
C VAL A 37 -7.55 -10.97 9.79
N HIS A 38 -6.84 -10.27 10.67
CA HIS A 38 -5.86 -9.27 10.29
C HIS A 38 -4.51 -9.90 9.91
N GLU A 39 -3.95 -9.48 8.79
CA GLU A 39 -2.61 -9.86 8.33
C GLU A 39 -1.71 -8.64 8.14
N LEU A 40 -0.70 -8.53 8.99
CA LEU A 40 0.23 -7.39 8.99
C LEU A 40 1.48 -7.72 8.18
N GLN A 41 1.71 -7.01 7.08
CA GLN A 41 2.91 -7.16 6.24
C GLN A 41 3.32 -5.84 5.61
N ASP A 42 4.60 -5.70 5.20
CA ASP A 42 5.04 -4.51 4.49
C ASP A 42 4.27 -4.31 3.17
N ILE A 43 4.10 -3.06 2.75
CA ILE A 43 3.27 -2.70 1.61
C ILE A 43 3.76 -3.33 0.29
N GLU A 44 5.06 -3.54 0.11
CA GLU A 44 5.57 -4.17 -1.10
C GLU A 44 5.25 -5.67 -1.11
N THR A 45 5.39 -6.37 0.02
CA THR A 45 4.91 -7.75 0.16
C THR A 45 3.42 -7.84 -0.14
N LEU A 46 2.60 -6.93 0.38
CA LEU A 46 1.15 -6.89 0.07
C LEU A 46 0.88 -6.66 -1.41
N ASN A 47 1.58 -5.72 -2.05
CA ASN A 47 1.49 -5.51 -3.50
C ASN A 47 1.78 -6.82 -4.26
N GLN A 48 2.85 -7.53 -3.91
CA GLN A 48 3.23 -8.78 -4.56
C GLN A 48 2.22 -9.91 -4.31
N ARG A 49 1.65 -10.01 -3.09
CA ARG A 49 0.62 -11.01 -2.75
C ARG A 49 -0.70 -10.74 -3.46
N ALA A 50 -1.08 -9.47 -3.59
CA ALA A 50 -2.27 -9.07 -4.34
C ALA A 50 -2.17 -9.49 -5.82
N MET A 51 -0.99 -9.35 -6.44
CA MET A 51 -0.74 -9.82 -7.81
C MET A 51 -0.91 -11.33 -7.99
N ARG A 52 -0.83 -12.10 -6.89
CA ARG A 52 -1.07 -13.55 -6.87
C ARG A 52 -2.48 -13.93 -6.42
N GLY A 53 -3.33 -12.96 -6.08
CA GLY A 53 -4.72 -13.20 -5.67
C GLY A 53 -4.85 -13.92 -4.32
N GLU A 54 -3.88 -13.75 -3.41
CA GLU A 54 -3.82 -14.51 -2.15
C GLU A 54 -4.70 -13.97 -1.02
N LEU A 55 -5.27 -12.77 -1.17
CA LEU A 55 -5.86 -11.97 -0.10
C LEU A 55 -7.29 -11.55 -0.43
N ASP A 56 -8.22 -11.65 0.53
CA ASP A 56 -9.62 -11.26 0.31
C ASP A 56 -9.77 -9.74 0.22
N VAL A 57 -9.19 -9.02 1.19
CA VAL A 57 -9.10 -7.55 1.22
C VAL A 57 -7.68 -7.17 1.59
N THR A 58 -7.04 -6.30 0.82
CA THR A 58 -5.64 -5.91 1.06
C THR A 58 -5.39 -4.44 0.79
N ALA A 59 -4.60 -3.79 1.65
CA ALA A 59 -3.96 -2.54 1.32
C ALA A 59 -3.00 -2.76 0.13
N VAL A 60 -3.02 -1.82 -0.83
CA VAL A 60 -2.15 -1.83 -2.00
C VAL A 60 -1.76 -0.42 -2.36
N SER A 61 -0.57 -0.27 -2.95
CA SER A 61 -0.19 0.97 -3.61
C SER A 61 -1.04 1.19 -4.86
N ILE A 62 -1.43 2.45 -5.15
CA ILE A 62 -2.22 2.77 -6.35
C ILE A 62 -1.47 2.40 -7.65
N HIS A 63 -0.14 2.42 -7.61
CA HIS A 63 0.68 1.90 -8.71
C HIS A 63 0.44 0.40 -8.94
N ALA A 64 0.43 -0.42 -7.88
CA ALA A 64 0.09 -1.84 -7.97
C ALA A 64 -1.36 -2.04 -8.45
N TYR A 65 -2.30 -1.24 -7.94
CA TYR A 65 -3.73 -1.34 -8.30
C TYR A 65 -3.99 -1.21 -9.81
N ALA A 66 -3.20 -0.42 -10.53
CA ALA A 66 -3.31 -0.27 -11.98
C ALA A 66 -3.17 -1.60 -12.76
N TYR A 67 -2.58 -2.63 -12.14
CA TYR A 67 -2.44 -3.97 -12.71
C TYR A 67 -3.41 -5.00 -12.10
N LEU A 68 -4.18 -4.60 -11.08
CA LEU A 68 -5.08 -5.47 -10.32
C LEU A 68 -6.55 -5.21 -10.62
N SER A 69 -6.88 -4.22 -11.44
CA SER A 69 -8.27 -3.78 -11.68
C SER A 69 -9.18 -4.86 -12.24
N ASP A 70 -8.62 -5.89 -12.86
CA ASP A 70 -9.37 -7.02 -13.42
C ASP A 70 -9.75 -8.07 -12.37
N THR A 71 -9.06 -8.10 -11.23
CA THR A 71 -9.22 -9.11 -10.18
C THR A 71 -9.64 -8.53 -8.84
N TYR A 72 -9.39 -7.24 -8.60
CA TYR A 72 -9.74 -6.52 -7.38
C TYR A 72 -10.57 -5.27 -7.68
N ALA A 73 -11.61 -5.07 -6.87
CA ALA A 73 -12.34 -3.81 -6.81
C ALA A 73 -11.65 -2.86 -5.81
N LEU A 74 -11.53 -1.58 -6.17
CA LEU A 74 -11.08 -0.54 -5.24
C LEU A 74 -12.23 -0.13 -4.32
N LEU A 75 -12.02 -0.21 -3.01
CA LEU A 75 -13.01 0.21 -2.03
C LEU A 75 -13.08 1.75 -1.96
N PRO A 76 -14.26 2.33 -1.70
CA PRO A 76 -14.44 3.78 -1.61
C PRO A 76 -13.92 4.38 -0.30
N HIS A 77 -13.23 3.60 0.53
CA HIS A 77 -12.72 3.97 1.85
C HIS A 77 -11.33 3.35 2.10
N GLY A 78 -10.62 3.86 3.10
CA GLY A 78 -9.34 3.33 3.55
C GLY A 78 -8.14 3.70 2.69
N ALA A 79 -8.31 4.58 1.70
CA ALA A 79 -7.19 5.10 0.93
C ALA A 79 -6.40 6.15 1.73
N SER A 80 -5.07 6.09 1.64
CA SER A 80 -4.16 7.14 2.09
C SER A 80 -3.80 8.06 0.91
N MET A 81 -4.14 9.35 1.02
CA MET A 81 -3.98 10.34 -0.05
C MET A 81 -3.31 11.60 0.48
N GLY A 82 -2.22 12.01 -0.16
CA GLY A 82 -1.51 13.25 0.17
C GLY A 82 -1.98 14.43 -0.68
N ASP A 83 -2.24 15.57 -0.03
CA ASP A 83 -2.46 16.86 -0.69
C ASP A 83 -1.48 17.89 -0.10
N GLY A 84 -0.59 18.42 -0.95
CA GLY A 84 0.54 19.25 -0.52
C GLY A 84 1.68 18.49 0.19
N TYR A 85 1.56 17.17 0.37
CA TYR A 85 2.61 16.30 0.92
C TYR A 85 2.64 14.94 0.21
N GLY A 86 3.71 14.18 0.41
CA GLY A 86 3.88 12.87 -0.24
C GLY A 86 5.29 12.31 -0.10
N PRO A 87 5.63 11.26 -0.85
CA PRO A 87 6.95 10.63 -0.79
C PRO A 87 8.06 11.64 -1.12
N ARG A 88 9.21 11.48 -0.47
CA ARG A 88 10.37 12.37 -0.60
C ARG A 88 11.60 11.58 -0.97
N LEU A 89 12.34 12.08 -1.95
CA LEU A 89 13.71 11.63 -2.18
C LEU A 89 14.65 12.43 -1.27
N VAL A 90 15.51 11.73 -0.54
CA VAL A 90 16.49 12.33 0.38
C VAL A 90 17.90 11.99 -0.05
N ALA A 91 18.84 12.89 0.24
CA ALA A 91 20.26 12.72 -0.08
C ALA A 91 21.12 13.34 1.03
N THR A 92 22.35 12.86 1.20
CA THR A 92 23.30 13.36 2.21
C THR A 92 23.85 14.75 1.88
N LYS A 93 23.67 15.21 0.65
CA LYS A 93 24.02 16.56 0.18
C LYS A 93 22.91 17.09 -0.72
N PRO A 94 22.79 18.42 -0.90
CA PRO A 94 21.86 19.00 -1.85
C PRO A 94 22.10 18.46 -3.26
N MET A 95 21.03 18.06 -3.94
CA MET A 95 21.05 17.55 -5.30
C MET A 95 19.88 18.14 -6.08
N LYS A 96 20.11 18.42 -7.37
CA LYS A 96 19.07 18.76 -8.33
C LYS A 96 18.56 17.49 -9.01
N ARG A 97 17.45 17.62 -9.73
CA ARG A 97 16.82 16.55 -10.52
C ARG A 97 17.76 15.87 -11.52
N ASP A 98 18.67 16.62 -12.14
CA ASP A 98 19.59 16.04 -13.12
C ASP A 98 20.78 15.34 -12.45
N ASP A 99 21.12 15.74 -11.22
CA ASP A 99 22.22 15.12 -10.48
C ASP A 99 21.91 13.68 -10.07
N ILE A 100 20.64 13.27 -10.08
CA ILE A 100 20.23 11.90 -9.72
C ILE A 100 20.24 10.92 -10.89
N ARG A 101 20.52 11.38 -12.11
CA ARG A 101 20.58 10.51 -13.30
C ARG A 101 21.63 9.41 -13.16
N GLY A 102 21.26 8.18 -13.50
CA GLY A 102 22.14 7.00 -13.44
C GLY A 102 22.62 6.64 -12.03
N LYS A 103 22.10 7.26 -10.97
CA LYS A 103 22.48 6.94 -9.60
C LYS A 103 21.71 5.75 -9.07
N PHE A 104 22.35 5.02 -8.18
CA PHE A 104 21.67 4.08 -7.32
C PHE A 104 20.79 4.83 -6.30
N ILE A 105 19.50 4.50 -6.26
CA ILE A 105 18.52 5.07 -5.35
C ILE A 105 17.80 3.91 -4.68
N ALA A 106 18.00 3.74 -3.37
CA ALA A 106 17.23 2.78 -2.60
C ALA A 106 15.74 3.16 -2.63
N ILE A 107 14.90 2.18 -2.96
CA ILE A 107 13.45 2.33 -3.06
C ILE A 107 12.74 1.40 -2.08
N PRO A 108 11.53 1.76 -1.60
CA PRO A 108 10.79 0.92 -0.65
C PRO A 108 10.11 -0.29 -1.31
N GLY A 109 10.05 -0.34 -2.65
CA GLY A 109 9.42 -1.43 -3.39
C GLY A 109 9.07 -1.01 -4.82
N LEU A 110 9.14 -1.95 -5.76
CA LEU A 110 8.96 -1.69 -7.19
C LEU A 110 7.49 -1.41 -7.55
N MET A 111 6.55 -1.87 -6.74
CA MET A 111 5.12 -1.64 -6.97
C MET A 111 4.55 -0.50 -6.11
N THR A 112 5.41 0.20 -5.36
CA THR A 112 4.97 1.34 -4.54
C THR A 112 4.58 2.55 -5.39
N SER A 113 3.62 3.34 -4.90
CA SER A 113 3.27 4.63 -5.50
C SER A 113 4.44 5.62 -5.43
N ALA A 114 5.30 5.50 -4.41
CA ALA A 114 6.52 6.28 -4.27
C ALA A 114 7.54 5.98 -5.39
N TYR A 115 7.69 4.71 -5.77
CA TYR A 115 8.51 4.32 -6.91
C TYR A 115 7.96 4.88 -8.22
N LEU A 116 6.65 4.77 -8.46
CA LEU A 116 6.02 5.38 -9.64
C LEU A 116 6.25 6.89 -9.69
N ALA A 117 6.04 7.58 -8.58
CA ALA A 117 6.28 9.02 -8.49
C ALA A 117 7.75 9.38 -8.78
N LEU A 118 8.71 8.59 -8.25
CA LEU A 118 10.12 8.75 -8.56
C LEU A 118 10.41 8.55 -10.05
N ARG A 119 9.83 7.51 -10.68
CA ARG A 119 9.98 7.24 -12.13
C ARG A 119 9.42 8.36 -13.01
N LEU A 120 8.30 8.95 -12.62
CA LEU A 120 7.73 10.12 -13.30
C LEU A 120 8.58 11.38 -13.08
N TYR A 121 9.17 11.53 -11.89
CA TYR A 121 10.07 12.63 -11.58
C TYR A 121 11.41 12.50 -12.32
N GLN A 122 12.06 11.34 -12.31
CA GLN A 122 13.28 11.04 -13.05
C GLN A 122 13.29 9.54 -13.36
N ALA A 123 13.21 9.18 -14.64
CA ALA A 123 13.17 7.78 -15.04
C ALA A 123 14.55 7.11 -15.09
N ASP A 124 15.60 7.90 -15.28
CA ASP A 124 16.98 7.43 -15.45
C ASP A 124 17.67 7.31 -14.08
N PHE A 125 17.43 6.22 -13.37
CA PHE A 125 18.13 5.85 -12.15
C PHE A 125 18.20 4.32 -12.02
N ILE A 126 19.04 3.85 -11.11
CA ILE A 126 19.18 2.43 -10.79
C ILE A 126 18.46 2.20 -9.44
N PRO A 127 17.34 1.44 -9.40
CA PRO A 127 16.65 1.10 -8.15
C PRO A 127 17.45 0.14 -7.27
#